data_AF-K7E725-F1
#
_entry.id   AF-K7E725-F1
#
_cell.length_a   1.000
_cell.length_b   1.000
_cell.length_c   1.000
_cell.angle_alpha   90.00
_cell.angle_beta   90.00
_cell.angle_gamma   90.00
#
_symmetry.space_group_name_H-M   'P 1'
#
loop_
_entity.id
_entity.type
_entity.pdbx_description
1 polymer ?
#
loop_
_entity_poly.entity_id
_entity_poly.type
_entity_poly.pdbx_seq_one_letter_code
_entity_poly.pdbx_strand_id
1 'polypeptide(L)'
;MLRPALRLLGRGREGGLGRFLHGGAEAAAGPGVVARPDGPSPARPPGAVARTGESDPARHDERHEGRFYSIPLEEVSTVFAHGLPPRFASQVKTLREACVMVRRPALELLRYLKAAEFTHPAVRYLLYGEKGTGKTLSLCHAVHFCARQGWLVLHVPDAHRWVKNCRELLPSTFRPHRLDQPLEASTWLRHFQTVNQTLLRQIHTQQKYTWNRWESTEAGRPLAEVVEQGINRVKSASDVLGAVFKEVKSQSQAGRFRLLVAVDGVNALWGPTTLRREDKSPVRPEELTLVHNLRKMVRNDWHGGAVVTTLSQTGSLFQPRTAYRPHELLGKEGFDALDPFVPIQTSNYSPREFESCLWYFLESGWLQHEKAPTAEGKEELLFLSHANPGQLERLCASL
;
A
#
# COMPACT_ATOMS: atom_id res chain seq x y z
N MET A 1 29.86 14.36 -22.07
CA MET A 1 30.35 15.14 -20.92
C MET A 1 29.59 16.47 -20.85
N LEU A 2 28.54 16.58 -20.02
CA LEU A 2 27.95 17.90 -19.71
C LEU A 2 27.31 17.89 -18.31
N ARG A 3 27.96 18.57 -17.38
CA ARG A 3 27.43 19.33 -16.24
C ARG A 3 28.57 20.27 -15.78
N PRO A 4 28.32 21.35 -15.02
CA PRO A 4 27.04 21.77 -14.42
C PRO A 4 26.73 23.27 -14.55
N ALA A 5 25.49 23.67 -14.26
CA ALA A 5 25.22 24.99 -13.70
C ALA A 5 24.14 24.86 -12.62
N LEU A 6 24.55 25.15 -11.38
CA LEU A 6 23.74 25.15 -10.17
C LEU A 6 24.10 26.44 -9.43
N ARG A 7 23.07 27.12 -8.92
CA ARG A 7 23.06 28.28 -8.00
C ARG A 7 23.08 29.67 -8.65
N LEU A 8 22.02 30.43 -8.38
CA LEU A 8 22.07 31.50 -7.38
C LEU A 8 20.67 31.78 -6.82
N LEU A 9 20.56 31.68 -5.49
CA LEU A 9 19.49 32.21 -4.65
C LEU A 9 19.63 33.72 -4.51
N GLY A 10 18.52 34.46 -4.35
CA GLY A 10 18.61 35.76 -3.68
C GLY A 10 17.42 36.71 -3.77
N ARG A 11 16.47 36.55 -2.84
CA ARG A 11 15.71 37.59 -2.10
C ARG A 11 14.90 38.68 -2.84
N GLY A 12 13.62 38.79 -2.45
CA GLY A 12 12.85 40.04 -2.52
C GLY A 12 11.38 39.91 -2.07
N ARG A 13 11.09 40.35 -0.83
CA ARG A 13 9.78 40.76 -0.26
C ARG A 13 9.04 41.74 -1.19
N GLU A 14 7.75 42.08 -1.13
CA GLU A 14 6.59 41.96 -0.23
C GLU A 14 5.38 42.51 -1.00
N GLY A 15 4.15 42.07 -0.66
CA GLY A 15 2.97 42.94 -0.64
C GLY A 15 2.19 43.18 -1.94
N GLY A 16 0.86 43.09 -1.84
CA GLY A 16 -0.04 43.82 -2.75
C GLY A 16 -1.29 43.06 -3.18
N LEU A 17 -2.36 43.19 -2.39
CA LEU A 17 -3.74 42.84 -2.75
C LEU A 17 -4.22 43.55 -4.02
N GLY A 18 -5.05 42.85 -4.81
CA GLY A 18 -5.83 43.45 -5.89
C GLY A 18 -6.94 42.51 -6.36
N ARG A 19 -8.06 42.48 -5.63
CA ARG A 19 -9.35 42.00 -6.14
C ARG A 19 -9.91 43.04 -7.12
N PHE A 20 -10.38 42.65 -8.30
CA PHE A 20 -11.55 43.25 -8.95
C PHE A 20 -12.27 42.24 -9.86
N LEU A 21 -13.37 41.73 -9.31
CA LEU A 21 -14.74 41.59 -9.85
C LEU A 21 -14.99 41.32 -11.35
N HIS A 22 -15.75 40.23 -11.54
CA HIS A 22 -16.95 40.04 -12.36
C HIS A 22 -16.99 40.42 -13.86
N GLY A 23 -17.31 39.41 -14.66
CA GLY A 23 -18.08 39.52 -15.90
C GLY A 23 -18.51 38.14 -16.36
N GLY A 24 -19.75 37.76 -16.07
CA GLY A 24 -20.34 36.50 -16.55
C GLY A 24 -20.86 36.62 -17.98
N ALA A 25 -20.82 35.51 -18.71
CA ALA A 25 -21.71 35.21 -19.83
C ALA A 25 -21.74 33.69 -20.05
N GLU A 26 -22.91 33.09 -19.83
CA GLU A 26 -23.26 31.75 -20.30
C GLU A 26 -23.31 31.71 -21.83
N ALA A 27 -22.78 30.64 -22.42
CA ALA A 27 -23.29 30.08 -23.67
C ALA A 27 -22.90 28.60 -23.78
N ALA A 28 -23.92 27.76 -23.90
CA ALA A 28 -23.84 26.31 -24.05
C ALA A 28 -23.40 25.89 -25.47
N ALA A 29 -22.57 24.85 -25.57
CA ALA A 29 -22.47 23.95 -26.74
C ALA A 29 -21.70 22.67 -26.32
N GLY A 30 -22.06 21.52 -26.90
CA GLY A 30 -21.81 20.17 -26.37
C GLY A 30 -20.37 19.62 -26.43
N PRO A 31 -20.16 18.36 -25.98
CA PRO A 31 -18.82 17.79 -25.89
C PRO A 31 -18.33 17.35 -27.27
N GLY A 32 -17.54 18.21 -27.91
CA GLY A 32 -16.73 17.85 -29.07
C GLY A 32 -15.63 16.89 -28.64
N VAL A 33 -15.68 15.66 -29.17
CA VAL A 33 -14.59 14.68 -29.12
C VAL A 33 -13.37 15.31 -29.82
N VAL A 34 -12.36 15.71 -29.05
CA VAL A 34 -11.07 16.13 -29.60
C VAL A 34 -10.33 14.88 -30.02
N ALA A 35 -10.40 14.56 -31.31
CA ALA A 35 -9.56 13.56 -31.95
C ALA A 35 -8.08 13.95 -31.79
N ARG A 36 -7.25 13.02 -31.29
CA ARG A 36 -5.80 13.17 -31.28
C ARG A 36 -5.29 13.07 -32.72
N PRO A 37 -4.28 13.85 -33.13
CA PRO A 37 -3.60 13.63 -34.40
C PRO A 37 -2.81 12.32 -34.31
N ASP A 38 -3.09 11.39 -35.23
CA ASP A 38 -2.33 10.16 -35.44
C ASP A 38 -0.91 10.50 -35.94
N GLY A 39 0.04 10.64 -35.01
CA GLY A 39 1.46 10.58 -35.31
C GLY A 39 1.89 9.13 -35.59
N PRO A 40 2.92 8.89 -36.41
CA PRO A 40 3.38 7.54 -36.72
C PRO A 40 3.83 6.84 -35.43
N SER A 41 3.11 5.79 -35.06
CA SER A 41 3.50 4.86 -33.99
C SER A 41 4.91 4.34 -34.30
N PRO A 42 5.87 4.40 -33.35
CA PRO A 42 7.17 3.80 -33.54
C PRO A 42 6.98 2.31 -33.84
N ALA A 43 7.54 1.86 -34.97
CA ALA A 43 7.34 0.52 -35.51
C ALA A 43 7.56 -0.56 -34.43
N ARG A 44 6.53 -1.40 -34.22
CA ARG A 44 6.53 -2.51 -33.27
C ARG A 44 7.64 -3.51 -33.62
N PRO A 45 8.65 -3.74 -32.77
CA PRO A 45 9.50 -4.91 -32.93
C PRO A 45 8.69 -6.17 -32.62
N PRO A 46 8.88 -7.26 -33.37
CA PRO A 46 8.16 -8.51 -33.15
C PRO A 46 8.61 -9.14 -31.81
N GLY A 47 7.75 -9.10 -30.79
CA GLY A 47 7.93 -9.92 -29.57
C GLY A 47 7.73 -9.23 -28.22
N ALA A 48 7.70 -7.89 -28.13
CA ALA A 48 7.58 -7.18 -26.86
C ALA A 48 6.16 -6.67 -26.61
N VAL A 49 5.23 -7.57 -26.27
CA VAL A 49 3.89 -7.16 -25.82
C VAL A 49 4.00 -6.69 -24.38
N ALA A 50 4.04 -5.38 -24.16
CA ALA A 50 4.14 -4.79 -22.82
C ALA A 50 2.91 -5.11 -21.97
N ARG A 51 1.72 -5.18 -22.57
CA ARG A 51 0.45 -5.46 -21.89
C ARG A 51 0.03 -6.93 -22.01
N THR A 52 -0.76 -7.40 -21.05
CA THR A 52 -1.44 -8.71 -21.10
C THR A 52 -2.91 -8.53 -21.40
N GLY A 53 -3.48 -9.45 -22.18
CA GLY A 53 -4.93 -9.57 -22.34
C GLY A 53 -5.62 -10.22 -21.14
N GLU A 54 -4.83 -10.86 -20.25
CA GLU A 54 -5.32 -11.44 -19.00
C GLU A 54 -5.32 -10.36 -17.91
N SER A 55 -6.51 -9.98 -17.45
CA SER A 55 -6.68 -9.00 -16.36
C SER A 55 -6.97 -9.65 -15.01
N ASP A 56 -7.17 -10.97 -14.96
CA ASP A 56 -7.45 -11.71 -13.74
C ASP A 56 -6.15 -12.15 -13.04
N PRO A 57 -5.84 -11.62 -11.83
CA PRO A 57 -4.67 -12.03 -11.06
C PRO A 57 -4.62 -13.53 -10.76
N ALA A 58 -5.77 -14.21 -10.73
CA ALA A 58 -5.83 -15.63 -10.44
C ALA A 58 -5.28 -16.50 -11.58
N ARG A 59 -5.21 -15.98 -12.80
CA ARG A 59 -4.74 -16.70 -14.00
C ARG A 59 -3.33 -16.31 -14.43
N HIS A 60 -2.66 -15.46 -13.64
CA HIS A 60 -1.28 -15.10 -13.90
C HIS A 60 -0.34 -16.28 -13.59
N ASP A 61 0.62 -16.47 -14.49
CA ASP A 61 1.59 -17.56 -14.55
C ASP A 61 2.93 -17.01 -15.05
N GLU A 62 3.98 -17.82 -15.10
CA GLU A 62 5.32 -17.44 -15.60
C GLU A 62 5.31 -16.86 -17.02
N ARG A 63 4.35 -17.24 -17.87
CA ARG A 63 4.20 -16.68 -19.23
C ARG A 63 3.85 -15.20 -19.25
N HIS A 64 3.29 -14.70 -18.15
CA HIS A 64 2.87 -13.32 -17.98
C HIS A 64 3.95 -12.46 -17.31
N GLU A 65 5.08 -13.05 -16.89
CA GLU A 65 6.18 -12.34 -16.25
C GLU A 65 6.69 -11.18 -17.12
N GLY A 66 6.85 -10.01 -16.48
CA GLY A 66 7.32 -8.78 -17.12
C GLY A 66 6.24 -8.01 -17.88
N ARG A 67 5.03 -8.53 -18.01
CA ARG A 67 3.93 -7.85 -18.70
C ARG A 67 3.02 -7.11 -17.71
N PHE A 68 2.33 -6.09 -18.21
CA PHE A 68 1.39 -5.27 -17.44
C PHE A 68 -0.04 -5.77 -17.61
N TYR A 69 -0.76 -5.96 -16.52
CA TYR A 69 -2.19 -6.18 -16.53
C TYR A 69 -2.91 -4.91 -16.07
N SER A 70 -4.09 -4.66 -16.64
CA SER A 70 -4.91 -3.49 -16.32
C SER A 70 -5.88 -3.79 -15.19
N ILE A 71 -5.93 -2.92 -14.19
CA ILE A 71 -6.91 -2.93 -13.10
C ILE A 71 -7.98 -1.87 -13.43
N PRO A 72 -9.28 -2.23 -13.44
CA PRO A 72 -10.35 -1.26 -13.61
C PRO A 72 -10.28 -0.16 -12.53
N LEU A 73 -10.51 1.10 -12.89
CA LEU A 73 -10.41 2.23 -11.95
C LEU A 73 -11.40 2.12 -10.78
N GLU A 74 -12.54 1.48 -10.99
CA GLU A 74 -13.51 1.16 -9.94
C GLU A 74 -12.90 0.23 -8.89
N GLU A 75 -12.21 -0.83 -9.32
CA GLU A 75 -11.48 -1.75 -8.44
C GLU A 75 -10.32 -1.06 -7.72
N VAL A 76 -9.65 -0.11 -8.38
CA VAL A 76 -8.61 0.69 -7.72
C VAL A 76 -9.19 1.54 -6.60
N SER A 77 -10.32 2.19 -6.84
CA SER A 77 -10.98 3.04 -5.84
C SER A 77 -11.54 2.24 -4.65
N THR A 78 -11.97 1.00 -4.88
CA THR A 78 -12.57 0.15 -3.85
C THR A 78 -11.52 -0.64 -3.07
N VAL A 79 -10.59 -1.32 -3.76
CA VAL A 79 -9.56 -2.18 -3.13
C VAL A 79 -8.38 -1.37 -2.62
N PHE A 80 -8.02 -0.26 -3.29
CA PHE A 80 -6.79 0.49 -3.01
C PHE A 80 -6.99 1.96 -2.66
N ALA A 81 -8.17 2.37 -2.18
CA ALA A 81 -8.50 3.75 -1.80
C ALA A 81 -7.35 4.50 -1.07
N HIS A 82 -6.64 3.83 -0.16
CA HIS A 82 -5.46 4.39 0.53
C HIS A 82 -4.22 3.49 0.49
N GLY A 83 -4.27 2.41 -0.30
CA GLY A 83 -3.26 1.36 -0.34
C GLY A 83 -2.10 1.59 -1.31
N LEU A 84 -2.28 2.44 -2.32
CA LEU A 84 -1.28 2.60 -3.37
C LEU A 84 -0.10 3.46 -2.90
N PRO A 85 1.14 3.13 -3.36
CA PRO A 85 2.26 4.05 -3.25
C PRO A 85 1.91 5.41 -3.86
N PRO A 86 2.21 6.55 -3.20
CA PRO A 86 1.80 7.88 -3.67
C PRO A 86 2.20 8.19 -5.12
N ARG A 87 3.37 7.71 -5.54
CA ARG A 87 3.86 7.91 -6.92
C ARG A 87 3.09 7.10 -7.94
N PHE A 88 2.76 5.87 -7.60
CA PHE A 88 1.92 5.04 -8.44
C PHE A 88 0.51 5.65 -8.53
N ALA A 89 -0.04 6.16 -7.42
CA ALA A 89 -1.30 6.90 -7.44
C ALA A 89 -1.24 8.15 -8.35
N SER A 90 -0.13 8.90 -8.34
CA SER A 90 0.08 10.01 -9.29
C SER A 90 0.14 9.53 -10.73
N GLN A 91 0.83 8.43 -11.01
CA GLN A 91 0.91 7.83 -12.34
C GLN A 91 -0.47 7.39 -12.85
N VAL A 92 -1.25 6.68 -12.03
CA VAL A 92 -2.62 6.27 -12.36
C VAL A 92 -3.50 7.48 -12.66
N LYS A 93 -3.37 8.55 -11.86
CA LYS A 93 -4.12 9.79 -12.08
C LYS A 93 -3.75 10.49 -13.39
N THR A 94 -2.46 10.51 -13.75
CA THR A 94 -1.98 11.17 -14.98
C THR A 94 -2.33 10.36 -16.23
N LEU A 95 -2.10 9.05 -16.20
CA LEU A 95 -2.35 8.17 -17.34
C LEU A 95 -3.83 7.78 -17.48
N ARG A 96 -4.64 7.97 -16.43
CA ARG A 96 -6.03 7.49 -16.33
C ARG A 96 -6.20 5.99 -16.54
N GLU A 97 -5.12 5.23 -16.32
CA GLU A 97 -5.09 3.78 -16.36
C GLU A 97 -4.27 3.26 -15.18
N ALA A 98 -4.68 2.13 -14.62
CA ALA A 98 -3.95 1.46 -13.56
C ALA A 98 -3.37 0.15 -14.08
N CYS A 99 -2.11 0.21 -14.51
CA CYS A 99 -1.39 -0.95 -15.04
C CYS A 99 -0.32 -1.38 -14.04
N VAL A 100 -0.35 -2.66 -13.65
CA VAL A 100 0.63 -3.24 -12.72
C VAL A 100 1.40 -4.33 -13.45
N MET A 101 2.73 -4.33 -13.34
CA MET A 101 3.57 -5.37 -13.92
C MET A 101 3.49 -6.66 -13.09
N VAL A 102 3.30 -7.79 -13.77
CA VAL A 102 3.41 -9.13 -13.17
C VAL A 102 4.88 -9.48 -12.97
N ARG A 103 5.29 -9.61 -11.71
CA ARG A 103 6.68 -9.89 -11.34
C ARG A 103 6.83 -11.27 -10.71
N ARG A 104 8.02 -11.86 -10.83
CA ARG A 104 8.34 -13.18 -10.27
C ARG A 104 8.06 -13.31 -8.75
N PRO A 105 8.42 -12.35 -7.88
CA PRO A 105 8.12 -12.46 -6.44
C PRO A 105 6.62 -12.47 -6.14
N ALA A 106 5.83 -11.74 -6.92
CA ALA A 106 4.37 -11.73 -6.79
C ALA A 106 3.78 -13.07 -7.27
N LEU A 107 4.24 -13.61 -8.40
CA LEU A 107 3.82 -14.93 -8.89
C LEU A 107 4.13 -16.05 -7.88
N GLU A 108 5.32 -16.01 -7.28
CA GLU A 108 5.72 -16.95 -6.23
C GLU A 108 4.80 -16.87 -5.01
N LEU A 109 4.55 -15.66 -4.51
CA LEU A 109 3.61 -15.44 -3.40
C LEU A 109 2.19 -15.92 -3.75
N LEU A 110 1.70 -15.63 -4.95
CA LEU A 110 0.38 -16.07 -5.41
C LEU A 110 0.29 -17.60 -5.50
N ARG A 111 1.37 -18.28 -5.90
CA ARG A 111 1.44 -19.76 -5.90
C ARG A 111 1.32 -20.31 -4.48
N TYR A 112 2.04 -19.74 -3.51
CA TYR A 112 1.92 -20.15 -2.11
C TYR A 112 0.51 -19.89 -1.56
N LEU A 113 -0.12 -18.76 -1.89
CA LEU A 113 -1.48 -18.46 -1.46
C LEU A 113 -2.52 -19.40 -2.10
N LYS A 114 -2.32 -19.84 -3.35
CA LYS A 114 -3.18 -20.83 -4.02
C LYS A 114 -3.01 -22.24 -3.43
N ALA A 115 -1.78 -22.60 -3.05
CA ALA A 115 -1.45 -23.89 -2.45
C ALA A 115 -1.69 -23.95 -0.94
N ALA A 116 -2.05 -22.83 -0.30
CA ALA A 116 -2.21 -22.76 1.14
C ALA A 116 -3.42 -23.58 1.60
N GLU A 117 -3.18 -24.49 2.56
CA GLU A 117 -4.23 -25.18 3.29
C GLU A 117 -4.67 -24.34 4.50
N PHE A 118 -5.96 -24.04 4.59
CA PHE A 118 -6.53 -23.15 5.61
C PHE A 118 -6.79 -23.83 6.96
N THR A 119 -6.53 -25.13 7.06
CA THR A 119 -6.55 -25.94 8.29
C THR A 119 -5.31 -25.67 9.14
N HIS A 120 -4.20 -25.33 8.50
CA HIS A 120 -2.93 -25.02 9.16
C HIS A 120 -2.93 -23.59 9.74
N PRO A 121 -2.05 -23.33 10.74
CA PRO A 121 -1.87 -21.98 11.26
C PRO A 121 -1.46 -21.00 10.16
N ALA A 122 -1.87 -19.74 10.31
CA ALA A 122 -1.67 -18.71 9.31
C ALA A 122 -0.18 -18.56 8.94
N VAL A 123 0.12 -18.84 7.67
CA VAL A 123 1.49 -18.74 7.14
C VAL A 123 1.87 -17.26 7.02
N ARG A 124 3.10 -16.94 7.45
CA ARG A 124 3.67 -15.59 7.40
C ARG A 124 4.64 -15.48 6.23
N TYR A 125 4.33 -14.61 5.29
CA TYR A 125 5.19 -14.26 4.16
C TYR A 125 5.83 -12.91 4.41
N LEU A 126 7.13 -12.79 4.16
CA LEU A 126 7.90 -11.55 4.34
C LEU A 126 8.58 -11.14 3.04
N LEU A 127 8.08 -10.09 2.39
CA LEU A 127 8.69 -9.48 1.22
C LEU A 127 9.80 -8.52 1.64
N TYR A 128 11.05 -8.82 1.26
CA TYR A 128 12.21 -7.98 1.56
C TYR A 128 13.04 -7.67 0.30
N GLY A 129 13.89 -6.64 0.38
CA GLY A 129 14.71 -6.21 -0.75
C GLY A 129 15.06 -4.73 -0.68
N GLU A 130 15.94 -4.30 -1.57
CA GLU A 130 16.48 -2.93 -1.57
C GLU A 130 15.42 -1.84 -1.73
N LYS A 131 15.79 -0.59 -1.43
CA LYS A 131 14.90 0.54 -1.59
C LYS A 131 14.48 0.69 -3.05
N GLY A 132 13.17 0.82 -3.30
CA GLY A 132 12.63 1.06 -4.64
C GLY A 132 12.44 -0.19 -5.50
N THR A 133 12.58 -1.41 -4.97
CA THR A 133 12.41 -2.66 -5.74
C THR A 133 10.96 -3.06 -6.03
N GLY A 134 9.94 -2.31 -5.59
CA GLY A 134 8.53 -2.64 -5.89
C GLY A 134 7.88 -3.67 -4.94
N LYS A 135 8.39 -3.82 -3.71
CA LYS A 135 7.80 -4.68 -2.65
C LYS A 135 6.32 -4.36 -2.41
N THR A 136 5.99 -3.08 -2.19
CA THR A 136 4.61 -2.62 -1.97
C THR A 136 3.69 -2.92 -3.15
N LEU A 137 4.18 -2.77 -4.39
CA LEU A 137 3.38 -3.12 -5.58
C LEU A 137 3.14 -4.63 -5.69
N SER A 138 4.14 -5.44 -5.30
CA SER A 138 3.98 -6.91 -5.24
C SER A 138 2.97 -7.31 -4.16
N LEU A 139 2.98 -6.63 -3.00
CA LEU A 139 1.93 -6.77 -1.96
C LEU A 139 0.56 -6.36 -2.50
N CYS A 140 0.46 -5.23 -3.20
CA CYS A 140 -0.79 -4.77 -3.80
C CYS A 140 -1.33 -5.79 -4.80
N HIS A 141 -0.48 -6.41 -5.62
CA HIS A 141 -0.89 -7.48 -6.54
C HIS A 141 -1.51 -8.67 -5.79
N ALA A 142 -0.91 -9.10 -4.68
CA ALA A 142 -1.49 -10.14 -3.83
C ALA A 142 -2.82 -9.72 -3.18
N VAL A 143 -2.93 -8.46 -2.76
CA VAL A 143 -4.17 -7.88 -2.22
C VAL A 143 -5.28 -7.87 -3.27
N HIS A 144 -4.99 -7.47 -4.51
CA HIS A 144 -5.97 -7.47 -5.62
C HIS A 144 -6.48 -8.88 -5.90
N PHE A 145 -5.57 -9.86 -5.94
CA PHE A 145 -5.90 -11.27 -6.10
C PHE A 145 -6.86 -11.76 -5.01
N CYS A 146 -6.54 -11.51 -3.73
CA CYS A 146 -7.38 -11.96 -2.62
C CYS A 146 -8.74 -11.23 -2.58
N ALA A 147 -8.77 -9.94 -2.94
CA ALA A 147 -10.01 -9.18 -3.03
C ALA A 147 -10.96 -9.78 -4.09
N ARG A 148 -10.45 -10.13 -5.28
CA ARG A 148 -11.26 -10.79 -6.33
C ARG A 148 -11.72 -12.20 -5.95
N GLN A 149 -10.98 -12.90 -5.11
CA GLN A 149 -11.40 -14.19 -4.57
C GLN A 149 -12.41 -14.10 -3.41
N GLY A 150 -12.84 -12.89 -3.03
CA GLY A 150 -13.80 -12.68 -1.94
C GLY A 150 -13.22 -12.92 -0.55
N TRP A 151 -11.91 -12.76 -0.37
CA TRP A 151 -11.29 -12.82 0.96
C TRP A 151 -11.53 -11.51 1.70
N LEU A 152 -11.57 -11.58 3.04
CA LEU A 152 -11.53 -10.39 3.87
C LEU A 152 -10.11 -9.81 3.86
N VAL A 153 -9.96 -8.61 3.31
CA VAL A 153 -8.67 -7.95 3.16
C VAL A 153 -8.47 -6.95 4.29
N LEU A 154 -7.53 -7.26 5.19
CA LEU A 154 -7.02 -6.34 6.19
C LEU A 154 -5.70 -5.76 5.69
N HIS A 155 -5.76 -4.61 5.03
CA HIS A 155 -4.59 -3.93 4.49
C HIS A 155 -4.17 -2.72 5.35
N VAL A 156 -2.91 -2.70 5.78
CA VAL A 156 -2.24 -1.57 6.43
C VAL A 156 -1.19 -1.01 5.45
N PRO A 157 -1.48 0.13 4.77
CA PRO A 157 -0.64 0.64 3.68
C PRO A 157 0.74 1.15 4.07
N ASP A 158 0.92 1.60 5.31
CA ASP A 158 2.23 2.00 5.84
C ASP A 158 2.17 2.02 7.37
N ALA A 159 2.71 0.98 8.01
CA ALA A 159 2.78 0.91 9.47
C ALA A 159 3.68 1.99 10.08
N HIS A 160 4.60 2.59 9.31
CA HIS A 160 5.44 3.67 9.82
C HIS A 160 4.63 4.91 10.18
N ARG A 161 3.47 5.15 9.53
CA ARG A 161 2.59 6.29 9.86
C ARG A 161 2.01 6.19 11.26
N TRP A 162 1.89 4.98 11.82
CA TRP A 162 1.38 4.78 13.18
C TRP A 162 2.43 5.00 14.25
N VAL A 163 3.72 5.11 13.90
CA VAL A 163 4.81 5.29 14.89
C VAL A 163 5.54 6.63 14.75
N LYS A 164 5.10 7.49 13.81
CA LYS A 164 5.67 8.82 13.59
C LYS A 164 4.60 9.84 13.19
N ASN A 165 4.89 11.12 13.48
CA ASN A 165 4.09 12.27 13.03
C ASN A 165 2.59 12.20 13.42
N CYS A 166 2.27 11.61 14.58
CA CYS A 166 0.91 11.64 15.09
C CYS A 166 0.61 13.01 15.69
N ARG A 167 -0.50 13.60 15.24
CA ARG A 167 -0.91 14.94 15.68
C ARG A 167 -1.56 14.94 17.05
N GLU A 168 -2.31 13.88 17.34
CA GLU A 168 -3.08 13.74 18.57
C GLU A 168 -2.80 12.36 19.15
N LEU A 169 -2.34 12.34 20.40
CA LEU A 169 -2.05 11.13 21.15
C LEU A 169 -2.81 11.22 22.47
N LEU A 170 -3.78 10.34 22.66
CA LEU A 170 -4.66 10.39 23.82
C LEU A 170 -4.36 9.20 24.75
N PRO A 171 -4.44 9.36 26.08
CA PRO A 171 -4.46 8.21 26.96
C PRO A 171 -5.70 7.37 26.70
N SER A 172 -5.53 6.06 26.60
CA SER A 172 -6.65 5.16 26.29
C SER A 172 -7.61 5.07 27.45
N THR A 173 -8.90 5.22 27.15
CA THR A 173 -9.97 5.09 28.16
C THR A 173 -10.19 3.65 28.60
N PHE A 174 -9.94 2.68 27.72
CA PHE A 174 -10.08 1.25 28.03
C PHE A 174 -8.87 0.69 28.78
N ARG A 175 -7.65 1.18 28.48
CA ARG A 175 -6.41 0.72 29.13
C ARG A 175 -5.50 1.90 29.52
N PRO A 176 -5.37 2.24 30.82
CA PRO A 176 -4.66 3.45 31.26
C PRO A 176 -3.18 3.53 30.84
N HIS A 177 -2.51 2.39 30.64
CA HIS A 177 -1.10 2.33 30.23
C HIS A 177 -0.87 2.47 28.72
N ARG A 178 -1.93 2.68 27.93
CA ARG A 178 -1.85 2.76 26.47
C ARG A 178 -2.21 4.12 25.94
N LEU A 179 -1.74 4.37 24.73
CA LEU A 179 -1.98 5.59 23.99
C LEU A 179 -2.73 5.28 22.69
N ASP A 180 -3.81 6.03 22.49
CA ASP A 180 -4.73 5.92 21.39
C ASP A 180 -4.43 6.97 20.31
N GLN A 181 -4.63 6.58 19.06
CA GLN A 181 -4.33 7.35 17.86
C GLN A 181 -5.60 7.46 17.00
N PRO A 182 -6.55 8.32 17.41
CA PRO A 182 -7.91 8.28 16.90
C PRO A 182 -8.02 8.69 15.42
N LEU A 183 -7.18 9.60 14.94
CA LEU A 183 -7.18 10.06 13.55
C LEU A 183 -6.71 8.95 12.59
N GLU A 184 -5.63 8.26 12.95
CA GLU A 184 -5.08 7.15 12.19
C GLU A 184 -6.05 5.97 12.20
N ALA A 185 -6.66 5.67 13.35
CA ALA A 185 -7.66 4.62 13.51
C ALA A 185 -8.91 4.88 12.65
N SER A 186 -9.48 6.08 12.70
CA SER A 186 -10.67 6.45 11.93
C SER A 186 -10.41 6.45 10.41
N THR A 187 -9.24 6.93 9.98
CA THR A 187 -8.82 6.87 8.57
C THR A 187 -8.71 5.41 8.10
N TRP A 188 -8.12 4.55 8.93
CA TRP A 188 -8.02 3.12 8.61
C TRP A 188 -9.39 2.43 8.61
N LEU A 189 -10.29 2.74 9.56
CA LEU A 189 -11.64 2.17 9.61
C LEU A 189 -12.46 2.53 8.36
N ARG A 190 -12.37 3.78 7.88
CA ARG A 190 -12.99 4.21 6.62
C ARG A 190 -12.46 3.40 5.44
N HIS A 191 -11.15 3.18 5.37
CA HIS A 191 -10.54 2.34 4.34
C HIS A 191 -11.05 0.90 4.40
N PHE A 192 -11.05 0.32 5.60
CA PHE A 192 -11.48 -1.05 5.84
C PHE A 192 -12.96 -1.26 5.47
N GLN A 193 -13.82 -0.28 5.74
CA GLN A 193 -15.23 -0.29 5.34
C GLN A 193 -15.40 -0.31 3.82
N THR A 194 -14.68 0.54 3.10
CA THR A 194 -14.74 0.62 1.63
C THR A 194 -14.31 -0.68 0.96
N VAL A 195 -13.22 -1.29 1.45
CA VAL A 195 -12.66 -2.52 0.85
C VAL A 195 -13.57 -3.72 1.07
N ASN A 196 -14.15 -3.87 2.27
CA ASN A 196 -14.84 -5.11 2.68
C ASN A 196 -16.36 -4.95 2.84
N GLN A 197 -16.97 -3.98 2.15
CA GLN A 197 -18.36 -3.56 2.41
C GLN A 197 -19.37 -4.72 2.40
N THR A 198 -19.20 -5.69 1.49
CA THR A 198 -20.07 -6.87 1.37
C THR A 198 -19.91 -7.83 2.56
N LEU A 199 -18.67 -8.15 2.92
CA LEU A 199 -18.34 -9.09 4.00
C LEU A 199 -18.69 -8.52 5.38
N LEU A 200 -18.55 -7.22 5.60
CA LEU A 200 -18.87 -6.57 6.88
C LEU A 200 -20.36 -6.65 7.25
N ARG A 201 -21.24 -6.81 6.26
CA ARG A 201 -22.69 -7.03 6.49
C ARG A 201 -23.02 -8.46 6.90
N GLN A 202 -22.17 -9.41 6.51
CA GLN A 202 -22.37 -10.84 6.80
C GLN A 202 -21.73 -11.27 8.13
N ILE A 203 -20.66 -10.58 8.53
CA ILE A 203 -19.94 -10.83 9.78
C ILE A 203 -20.73 -10.21 10.94
N HIS A 204 -21.08 -11.02 11.93
CA HIS A 204 -21.84 -10.59 13.12
C HIS A 204 -20.97 -10.66 14.37
N THR A 205 -21.06 -9.67 15.26
CA THR A 205 -20.32 -9.63 16.52
C THR A 205 -20.67 -10.82 17.43
N GLN A 206 -19.68 -11.45 18.05
CA GLN A 206 -19.91 -12.52 19.02
C GLN A 206 -19.95 -12.01 20.46
N GLN A 207 -19.45 -10.79 20.69
CA GLN A 207 -19.27 -10.21 22.02
C GLN A 207 -20.00 -8.88 22.13
N LYS A 208 -20.41 -8.56 23.36
CA LYS A 208 -20.89 -7.23 23.73
C LYS A 208 -19.69 -6.30 23.90
N TYR A 209 -19.72 -5.16 23.23
CA TYR A 209 -18.71 -4.11 23.35
C TYR A 209 -19.32 -2.87 23.97
N THR A 210 -18.83 -2.47 25.14
CA THR A 210 -19.22 -1.24 25.82
C THR A 210 -18.25 -0.14 25.47
N TRP A 211 -18.70 0.88 24.74
CA TRP A 211 -17.84 1.99 24.30
C TRP A 211 -17.82 3.11 25.33
N ASN A 212 -18.99 3.38 25.92
CA ASN A 212 -19.22 4.38 26.96
C ASN A 212 -20.25 3.85 27.96
N ARG A 213 -20.50 4.60 29.05
CA ARG A 213 -21.54 4.25 30.04
C ARG A 213 -22.94 4.10 29.44
N TRP A 214 -23.24 4.84 28.37
CA TRP A 214 -24.56 4.92 27.75
C TRP A 214 -24.70 4.10 26.46
N GLU A 215 -23.57 3.60 25.92
CA GLU A 215 -23.55 2.98 24.61
C GLU A 215 -22.79 1.67 24.62
N SER A 216 -23.52 0.63 24.22
CA SER A 216 -22.97 -0.69 23.99
C SER A 216 -23.53 -1.28 22.72
N THR A 217 -22.66 -1.96 21.98
CA THR A 217 -23.08 -2.83 20.88
C THR A 217 -23.27 -4.24 21.44
N GLU A 218 -24.49 -4.76 21.35
CA GLU A 218 -24.79 -6.13 21.75
C GLU A 218 -24.20 -7.17 20.78
N ALA A 219 -24.12 -8.42 21.24
CA ALA A 219 -23.73 -9.54 20.38
C ALA A 219 -24.81 -9.78 19.30
N GLY A 220 -24.38 -10.20 18.11
CA GLY A 220 -25.25 -10.48 16.97
C GLY A 220 -25.52 -9.29 16.06
N ARG A 221 -24.87 -8.14 16.26
CA ARG A 221 -24.94 -7.00 15.34
C ARG A 221 -23.94 -7.15 14.20
N PRO A 222 -24.22 -6.64 12.99
CA PRO A 222 -23.26 -6.70 11.89
C PRO A 222 -22.02 -5.85 12.20
N LEU A 223 -20.85 -6.35 11.80
CA LEU A 223 -19.56 -5.68 12.04
C LEU A 223 -19.49 -4.30 11.35
N ALA A 224 -20.26 -4.10 10.28
CA ALA A 224 -20.44 -2.81 9.63
C ALA A 224 -20.90 -1.71 10.61
N GLU A 225 -21.85 -1.98 11.51
CA GLU A 225 -22.35 -1.00 12.49
C GLU A 225 -21.24 -0.58 13.48
N VAL A 226 -20.42 -1.54 13.91
CA VAL A 226 -19.27 -1.28 14.80
C VAL A 226 -18.24 -0.39 14.12
N VAL A 227 -17.93 -0.65 12.85
CA VAL A 227 -16.99 0.16 12.07
C VAL A 227 -17.54 1.58 11.86
N GLU A 228 -18.82 1.72 11.51
CA GLU A 228 -19.48 3.02 11.36
C GLU A 228 -19.47 3.84 12.65
N GLN A 229 -19.67 3.19 13.80
CA GLN A 229 -19.56 3.86 15.09
C GLN A 229 -18.16 4.43 15.32
N GLY A 230 -17.09 3.71 14.98
CA GLY A 230 -15.72 4.21 15.08
C GLY A 230 -15.39 5.33 14.09
N ILE A 231 -16.04 5.35 12.92
CA ILE A 231 -15.89 6.44 11.93
C ILE A 231 -16.60 7.70 12.42
N ASN A 232 -17.81 7.56 12.97
CA ASN A 232 -18.60 8.69 13.50
C ASN A 232 -18.02 9.23 14.81
N ARG A 233 -17.41 8.37 15.62
CA ARG A 233 -16.82 8.71 16.92
C ARG A 233 -15.32 8.46 16.95
N VAL A 234 -14.60 9.44 16.45
CA VAL A 234 -13.14 9.41 16.29
C VAL A 234 -12.43 9.09 17.61
N LYS A 235 -12.90 9.59 18.77
CA LYS A 235 -12.28 9.32 20.09
C LYS A 235 -12.20 7.83 20.46
N SER A 236 -13.21 7.04 20.09
CA SER A 236 -13.26 5.60 20.38
C SER A 236 -12.74 4.74 19.22
N ALA A 237 -12.27 5.35 18.12
CA ALA A 237 -11.87 4.64 16.91
C ALA A 237 -10.73 3.64 17.16
N SER A 238 -9.79 3.96 18.05
CA SER A 238 -8.68 3.06 18.41
C SER A 238 -9.17 1.76 19.07
N ASP A 239 -10.17 1.87 19.95
CA ASP A 239 -10.78 0.72 20.62
C ASP A 239 -11.64 -0.09 19.64
N VAL A 240 -12.40 0.58 18.79
CA VAL A 240 -13.21 -0.04 17.73
C VAL A 240 -12.31 -0.88 16.81
N LEU A 241 -11.16 -0.34 16.39
CA LEU A 241 -10.19 -1.06 15.58
C LEU A 241 -9.68 -2.31 16.29
N GLY A 242 -9.38 -2.22 17.58
CA GLY A 242 -8.99 -3.36 18.40
C GLY A 242 -10.07 -4.44 18.50
N ALA A 243 -11.34 -4.03 18.64
CA ALA A 243 -12.48 -4.93 18.66
C ALA A 243 -12.66 -5.64 17.30
N VAL A 244 -12.58 -4.89 16.19
CA VAL A 244 -12.64 -5.42 14.82
C VAL A 244 -11.55 -6.47 14.60
N PHE A 245 -10.30 -6.20 14.98
CA PHE A 245 -9.20 -7.18 14.85
C PHE A 245 -9.47 -8.46 15.64
N LYS A 246 -9.96 -8.33 16.87
CA LYS A 246 -10.29 -9.48 17.73
C LYS A 246 -11.40 -10.33 17.11
N GLU A 247 -12.47 -9.70 16.64
CA GLU A 247 -13.64 -10.36 16.07
C GLU A 247 -13.28 -11.06 14.74
N VAL A 248 -12.58 -10.35 13.84
CA VAL A 248 -12.12 -10.89 12.55
C VAL A 248 -11.22 -12.11 12.75
N LYS A 249 -10.30 -12.04 13.69
CA LYS A 249 -9.41 -13.16 14.02
C LYS A 249 -10.17 -14.36 14.58
N SER A 250 -11.11 -14.13 15.50
CA SER A 250 -11.94 -15.19 16.10
C SER A 250 -12.82 -15.88 15.05
N GLN A 251 -13.38 -15.13 14.11
CA GLN A 251 -14.28 -15.67 13.09
C GLN A 251 -13.55 -16.33 11.92
N SER A 252 -12.33 -15.91 11.61
CA SER A 252 -11.45 -16.62 10.68
C SER A 252 -11.23 -18.08 11.13
N GLN A 253 -11.07 -18.30 12.43
CA GLN A 253 -10.92 -19.64 13.01
C GLN A 253 -12.19 -20.49 12.89
N ALA A 254 -13.36 -19.87 12.74
CA ALA A 254 -14.63 -20.57 12.52
C ALA A 254 -14.85 -20.94 11.03
N GLY A 255 -13.93 -20.58 10.14
CA GLY A 255 -13.98 -20.93 8.71
C GLY A 255 -15.06 -20.21 7.89
N ARG A 256 -15.66 -19.13 8.42
CA ARG A 256 -16.73 -18.39 7.74
C ARG A 256 -16.25 -17.58 6.54
N PHE A 257 -15.02 -17.11 6.58
CA PHE A 257 -14.37 -16.36 5.52
C PHE A 257 -12.87 -16.60 5.57
N ARG A 258 -12.19 -16.30 4.46
CA ARG A 258 -10.73 -16.32 4.39
C ARG A 258 -10.17 -14.95 4.72
N LEU A 259 -9.14 -14.88 5.57
CA LEU A 259 -8.53 -13.63 6.00
C LEU A 259 -7.16 -13.41 5.34
N LEU A 260 -6.96 -12.25 4.71
CA LEU A 260 -5.64 -11.77 4.30
C LEU A 260 -5.24 -10.60 5.22
N VAL A 261 -4.12 -10.75 5.92
CA VAL A 261 -3.49 -9.65 6.67
C VAL A 261 -2.31 -9.14 5.86
N ALA A 262 -2.47 -7.99 5.21
CA ALA A 262 -1.44 -7.33 4.41
C ALA A 262 -0.87 -6.12 5.16
N VAL A 263 0.41 -6.14 5.52
CA VAL A 263 1.06 -5.04 6.28
C VAL A 263 2.30 -4.54 5.56
N ASP A 264 2.27 -3.28 5.12
CA ASP A 264 3.46 -2.64 4.58
C ASP A 264 4.32 -2.01 5.70
N GLY A 265 5.63 -2.27 5.68
CA GLY A 265 6.58 -1.68 6.63
C GLY A 265 6.48 -2.28 8.03
N VAL A 266 6.39 -3.60 8.13
CA VAL A 266 6.19 -4.33 9.39
C VAL A 266 7.29 -4.07 10.43
N ASN A 267 8.48 -3.66 9.98
CA ASN A 267 9.59 -3.25 10.83
C ASN A 267 9.26 -2.07 11.77
N ALA A 268 8.25 -1.26 11.44
CA ALA A 268 7.75 -0.21 12.33
C ALA A 268 7.16 -0.76 13.64
N LEU A 269 6.67 -2.01 13.66
CA LEU A 269 5.97 -2.55 14.83
C LEU A 269 6.91 -2.81 16.00
N TRP A 270 8.15 -3.19 15.74
CA TRP A 270 9.17 -3.50 16.76
C TRP A 270 10.31 -2.48 16.81
N GLY A 271 10.37 -1.55 15.86
CA GLY A 271 11.33 -0.45 15.89
C GLY A 271 10.95 0.65 16.88
N PRO A 272 11.89 1.54 17.24
CA PRO A 272 11.63 2.71 18.08
C PRO A 272 10.63 3.70 17.44
N THR A 273 9.89 4.45 18.27
CA THR A 273 8.94 5.48 17.82
C THR A 273 9.56 6.88 17.92
N THR A 274 9.03 7.85 17.16
CA THR A 274 9.37 9.28 17.37
C THR A 274 8.40 9.99 18.32
N LEU A 275 7.40 9.28 18.81
CA LEU A 275 6.34 9.88 19.62
C LEU A 275 6.84 10.11 21.04
N ARG A 276 6.39 11.22 21.62
CA ARG A 276 6.70 11.62 22.98
C ARG A 276 5.42 11.91 23.73
N ARG A 277 5.41 11.60 25.00
CA ARG A 277 4.34 11.99 25.92
C ARG A 277 4.46 13.49 26.25
N GLU A 278 3.47 14.02 26.96
CA GLU A 278 3.46 15.42 27.41
C GLU A 278 4.68 15.78 28.28
N ASP A 279 5.18 14.82 29.06
CA ASP A 279 6.39 14.92 29.88
C ASP A 279 7.70 14.81 29.06
N LYS A 280 7.61 14.75 27.72
CA LYS A 280 8.72 14.56 26.76
C LYS A 280 9.41 13.19 26.85
N SER A 281 8.91 12.26 27.65
CA SER A 281 9.43 10.89 27.67
C SER A 281 9.15 10.16 26.35
N PRO A 282 10.04 9.26 25.90
CA PRO A 282 9.83 8.50 24.68
C PRO A 282 8.74 7.45 24.87
N VAL A 283 7.87 7.30 23.87
CA VAL A 283 6.81 6.29 23.87
C VAL A 283 7.34 4.98 23.26
N ARG A 284 7.10 3.85 23.94
CA ARG A 284 7.43 2.53 23.39
C ARG A 284 6.35 2.09 22.39
N PRO A 285 6.70 1.31 21.33
CA PRO A 285 5.70 0.84 20.36
C PRO A 285 4.59 0.00 20.99
N GLU A 286 4.88 -0.70 22.10
CA GLU A 286 3.93 -1.55 22.83
C GLU A 286 2.85 -0.77 23.55
N GLU A 287 3.13 0.50 23.87
CA GLU A 287 2.19 1.40 24.53
C GLU A 287 1.15 1.93 23.53
N LEU A 288 1.44 1.90 22.23
CA LEU A 288 0.51 2.33 21.19
C LEU A 288 -0.56 1.27 20.94
N THR A 289 -1.83 1.61 21.13
CA THR A 289 -2.95 0.67 20.99
C THR A 289 -3.01 0.04 19.60
N LEU A 290 -2.78 0.82 18.54
CA LEU A 290 -2.81 0.34 17.15
C LEU A 290 -1.70 -0.69 16.89
N VAL A 291 -0.48 -0.37 17.29
CA VAL A 291 0.69 -1.25 17.13
C VAL A 291 0.52 -2.52 17.95
N HIS A 292 0.07 -2.41 19.20
CA HIS A 292 -0.18 -3.57 20.06
C HIS A 292 -1.20 -4.53 19.45
N ASN A 293 -2.30 -4.00 18.91
CA ASN A 293 -3.35 -4.81 18.29
C ASN A 293 -2.89 -5.42 16.96
N LEU A 294 -2.12 -4.68 16.15
CA LEU A 294 -1.57 -5.20 14.91
C LEU A 294 -0.53 -6.31 15.14
N ARG A 295 0.33 -6.18 16.17
CA ARG A 295 1.27 -7.25 16.58
C ARG A 295 0.53 -8.55 16.89
N LYS A 296 -0.68 -8.50 17.45
CA LYS A 296 -1.51 -9.70 17.70
C LYS A 296 -2.05 -10.33 16.41
N MET A 297 -2.31 -9.55 15.37
CA MET A 297 -2.79 -10.06 14.08
C MET A 297 -1.69 -10.78 13.30
N VAL A 298 -0.44 -10.33 13.47
CA VAL A 298 0.74 -10.91 12.80
C VAL A 298 1.20 -12.22 13.44
N ARG A 299 0.75 -12.55 14.67
CA ARG A 299 1.01 -13.85 15.30
C ARG A 299 0.27 -14.96 14.54
N ASN A 300 0.85 -16.16 14.56
CA ASN A 300 0.35 -17.37 13.90
C ASN A 300 -0.53 -18.25 14.83
N ASP A 301 -1.17 -17.66 15.85
CA ASP A 301 -2.07 -18.31 16.81
C ASP A 301 -3.50 -18.52 16.25
N TRP A 302 -3.70 -18.30 14.95
CA TRP A 302 -4.97 -18.45 14.27
C TRP A 302 -4.79 -19.13 12.91
N HIS A 303 -5.88 -19.64 12.36
CA HIS A 303 -5.96 -20.38 11.08
C HIS A 303 -7.12 -19.84 10.25
N GLY A 304 -7.26 -20.29 9.00
CA GLY A 304 -8.26 -19.75 8.07
C GLY A 304 -7.79 -18.55 7.24
N GLY A 305 -6.49 -18.26 7.21
CA GLY A 305 -5.97 -17.14 6.41
C GLY A 305 -4.45 -17.08 6.31
N ALA A 306 -3.95 -15.98 5.74
CA ALA A 306 -2.54 -15.76 5.48
C ALA A 306 -2.10 -14.36 5.90
N VAL A 307 -0.85 -14.24 6.33
CA VAL A 307 -0.23 -12.96 6.71
C VAL A 307 0.85 -12.65 5.69
N VAL A 308 0.70 -11.56 4.94
CA VAL A 308 1.70 -11.07 3.99
C VAL A 308 2.21 -9.73 4.50
N THR A 309 3.51 -9.66 4.75
CA THR A 309 4.16 -8.46 5.26
C THR A 309 5.29 -8.03 4.33
N THR A 310 5.60 -6.75 4.32
CA THR A 310 6.77 -6.23 3.61
C THR A 310 7.69 -5.51 4.60
N LEU A 311 8.98 -5.53 4.30
CA LEU A 311 9.95 -4.63 4.93
C LEU A 311 10.04 -3.34 4.12
N SER A 312 10.12 -2.21 4.81
CA SER A 312 10.41 -0.94 4.17
C SER A 312 11.48 -0.17 4.92
N GLN A 313 12.61 0.06 4.25
CA GLN A 313 13.60 1.05 4.65
C GLN A 313 13.05 2.48 4.46
N THR A 314 12.13 2.67 3.49
CA THR A 314 11.60 4.02 3.24
C THR A 314 10.64 4.39 4.34
N GLY A 315 11.06 5.34 5.18
CA GLY A 315 10.27 5.79 6.31
C GLY A 315 10.57 5.05 7.62
N SER A 316 11.52 4.11 7.61
CA SER A 316 12.05 3.48 8.82
C SER A 316 12.70 4.52 9.72
N LEU A 317 12.53 4.34 11.03
CA LEU A 317 13.10 5.22 12.05
C LEU A 317 14.39 4.62 12.59
N PHE A 318 15.43 5.45 12.74
CA PHE A 318 16.70 5.07 13.37
C PHE A 318 17.41 3.85 12.74
N GLN A 319 17.22 3.64 11.44
CA GLN A 319 17.80 2.52 10.68
C GLN A 319 18.74 3.05 9.57
N PRO A 320 19.81 2.31 9.21
CA PRO A 320 20.72 2.72 8.15
C PRO A 320 20.02 2.78 6.79
N ARG A 321 20.48 3.67 5.90
CA ARG A 321 19.88 3.80 4.56
C ARG A 321 20.10 2.56 3.68
N THR A 322 21.19 1.85 3.91
CA THR A 322 21.61 0.67 3.15
C THR A 322 21.02 -0.63 3.70
N ALA A 323 20.41 -0.61 4.88
CA ALA A 323 19.83 -1.80 5.49
C ALA A 323 18.54 -2.20 4.76
N TYR A 324 18.48 -3.46 4.34
CA TYR A 324 17.30 -4.04 3.69
C TYR A 324 17.02 -5.48 4.13
N ARG A 325 17.93 -6.10 4.88
CA ARG A 325 17.82 -7.49 5.30
C ARG A 325 16.81 -7.61 6.46
N PRO A 326 16.07 -8.73 6.55
CA PRO A 326 15.12 -8.95 7.64
C PRO A 326 15.71 -8.79 9.03
N HIS A 327 16.86 -9.43 9.30
CA HIS A 327 17.47 -9.39 10.62
C HIS A 327 17.90 -7.96 11.05
N GLU A 328 18.38 -7.15 10.09
CA GLU A 328 18.80 -5.77 10.33
C GLU A 328 17.61 -4.84 10.61
N LEU A 329 16.55 -4.94 9.79
CA LEU A 329 15.40 -4.03 9.89
C LEU A 329 14.42 -4.39 11.00
N LEU A 330 14.21 -5.67 11.27
CA LEU A 330 13.31 -6.15 12.34
C LEU A 330 13.96 -6.11 13.71
N GLY A 331 15.29 -6.19 13.77
CA GLY A 331 16.03 -6.42 15.00
C GLY A 331 15.74 -7.81 15.60
N LYS A 332 16.27 -8.06 16.79
CA LYS A 332 16.09 -9.35 17.49
C LYS A 332 14.62 -9.59 17.84
N GLU A 333 13.98 -8.64 18.50
CA GLU A 333 12.59 -8.74 18.94
C GLU A 333 11.60 -9.01 17.79
N GLY A 334 11.76 -8.28 16.67
CA GLY A 334 10.88 -8.45 15.52
C GLY A 334 11.14 -9.75 14.76
N PHE A 335 12.39 -10.19 14.69
CA PHE A 335 12.75 -11.46 14.05
C PHE A 335 12.20 -12.64 14.86
N ASP A 336 12.44 -12.67 16.17
CA ASP A 336 11.96 -13.73 17.07
C ASP A 336 10.42 -13.79 17.10
N ALA A 337 9.75 -12.65 17.01
CA ALA A 337 8.28 -12.59 16.96
C ALA A 337 7.71 -13.10 15.63
N LEU A 338 8.44 -12.96 14.52
CA LEU A 338 8.02 -13.37 13.18
C LEU A 338 8.45 -14.80 12.81
N ASP A 339 9.42 -15.36 13.51
CA ASP A 339 9.94 -16.72 13.26
C ASP A 339 8.90 -17.79 13.66
N PRO A 340 8.62 -18.83 12.84
CA PRO A 340 8.99 -19.03 11.44
C PRO A 340 8.16 -18.21 10.43
N PHE A 341 8.83 -17.73 9.36
CA PHE A 341 8.23 -17.06 8.21
C PHE A 341 8.90 -17.46 6.90
N VAL A 342 8.22 -17.24 5.77
CA VAL A 342 8.73 -17.48 4.41
C VAL A 342 9.30 -16.17 3.84
N PRO A 343 10.62 -16.01 3.73
CA PRO A 343 11.24 -14.83 3.16
C PRO A 343 11.15 -14.86 1.62
N ILE A 344 10.57 -13.82 1.01
CA ILE A 344 10.48 -13.66 -0.45
C ILE A 344 11.30 -12.43 -0.86
N GLN A 345 12.37 -12.64 -1.62
CA GLN A 345 13.24 -11.57 -2.07
C GLN A 345 12.66 -10.85 -3.29
N THR A 346 12.53 -9.54 -3.20
CA THR A 346 12.16 -8.66 -4.31
C THR A 346 13.39 -7.94 -4.86
N SER A 347 13.88 -8.42 -6.00
CA SER A 347 15.05 -7.89 -6.71
C SER A 347 14.71 -6.73 -7.66
N ASN A 348 15.75 -6.11 -8.22
CA ASN A 348 15.66 -5.17 -9.33
C ASN A 348 15.06 -5.84 -10.59
N TYR A 349 14.76 -5.07 -11.62
CA TYR A 349 14.18 -5.60 -12.84
C TYR A 349 15.12 -6.55 -13.57
N SER A 350 14.59 -7.64 -14.10
CA SER A 350 15.28 -8.43 -15.11
C SER A 350 15.39 -7.63 -16.42
N PRO A 351 16.29 -8.00 -17.35
CA PRO A 351 16.38 -7.33 -18.65
C PRO A 351 15.03 -7.30 -19.39
N ARG A 352 14.25 -8.38 -19.30
CA ARG A 352 12.91 -8.49 -19.89
C ARG A 352 11.89 -7.57 -19.20
N GLU A 353 11.88 -7.53 -17.87
CA GLU A 353 11.01 -6.63 -17.10
C GLU A 353 11.35 -5.15 -17.41
N PHE A 354 12.64 -4.83 -17.51
CA PHE A 354 13.13 -3.50 -17.81
C PHE A 354 12.69 -3.02 -19.20
N GLU A 355 12.92 -3.84 -20.23
CA GLU A 355 12.48 -3.55 -21.60
C GLU A 355 10.96 -3.37 -21.67
N SER A 356 10.21 -4.26 -21.02
CA SER A 356 8.74 -4.18 -21.00
C SER A 356 8.25 -2.90 -20.29
N CYS A 357 8.92 -2.48 -19.21
CA CYS A 357 8.63 -1.21 -18.52
C CYS A 357 8.87 0.00 -19.41
N LEU A 358 9.98 0.03 -20.14
CA LEU A 358 10.28 1.11 -21.07
C LEU A 358 9.27 1.15 -22.22
N TRP A 359 8.91 -0.01 -22.78
CA TRP A 359 7.87 -0.09 -23.79
C TRP A 359 6.52 0.43 -23.30
N TYR A 360 6.14 0.12 -22.06
CA TYR A 360 4.94 0.68 -21.45
C TYR A 360 5.01 2.21 -21.35
N PHE A 361 6.13 2.79 -20.93
CA PHE A 361 6.28 4.25 -20.88
C PHE A 361 6.27 4.92 -22.26
N LEU A 362 6.81 4.26 -23.28
CA LEU A 362 6.75 4.75 -24.66
C LEU A 362 5.32 4.67 -25.23
N GLU A 363 4.61 3.55 -25.00
CA GLU A 363 3.23 3.37 -25.45
C GLU A 363 2.27 4.36 -24.80
N SER A 364 2.43 4.62 -23.49
CA SER A 364 1.61 5.59 -22.76
C SER A 364 2.02 7.05 -23.03
N GLY A 365 3.03 7.31 -23.86
CA GLY A 365 3.53 8.66 -24.14
C GLY A 365 4.11 9.36 -22.90
N TRP A 366 4.66 8.59 -21.96
CA TRP A 366 5.23 9.12 -20.73
C TRP A 366 6.61 9.76 -20.95
N LEU A 367 7.41 9.18 -21.86
CA LEU A 367 8.71 9.70 -22.26
C LEU A 367 8.54 10.64 -23.46
N GLN A 368 8.86 11.92 -23.29
CA GLN A 368 8.70 12.93 -24.35
C GLN A 368 10.03 13.25 -25.07
N HIS A 369 11.17 12.99 -24.42
CA HIS A 369 12.47 13.24 -25.02
C HIS A 369 12.75 12.37 -26.26
N GLU A 370 13.15 13.01 -27.37
CA GLU A 370 13.37 12.37 -28.68
C GLU A 370 14.42 11.25 -28.66
N LYS A 371 15.43 11.36 -27.78
CA LYS A 371 16.49 10.34 -27.61
C LYS A 371 16.13 9.21 -26.64
N ALA A 372 15.03 9.30 -25.91
CA ALA A 372 14.62 8.24 -24.99
C ALA A 372 14.34 6.88 -25.66
N PRO A 373 13.70 6.81 -26.85
CA PRO A 373 13.45 5.52 -27.53
C PRO A 373 14.69 4.91 -28.22
N THR A 374 15.80 5.64 -28.37
CA THR A 374 17.01 5.13 -29.05
C THR A 374 17.72 4.07 -28.22
N ALA A 375 18.52 3.21 -28.86
CA ALA A 375 19.28 2.16 -28.16
C ALA A 375 20.22 2.77 -27.10
N GLU A 376 20.91 3.86 -27.44
CA GLU A 376 21.76 4.60 -26.52
C GLU A 376 20.97 5.13 -25.30
N GLY A 377 19.79 5.72 -25.53
CA GLY A 377 18.95 6.22 -24.44
C GLY A 377 18.49 5.11 -23.49
N LYS A 378 18.18 3.92 -24.03
CA LYS A 378 17.82 2.75 -23.21
C LYS A 378 18.99 2.24 -22.37
N GLU A 379 20.20 2.20 -22.93
CA GLU A 379 21.41 1.81 -22.21
C GLU A 379 21.78 2.82 -21.12
N GLU A 380 21.68 4.13 -21.41
CA GLU A 380 21.88 5.18 -20.41
C GLU A 380 20.88 5.06 -19.26
N LEU A 381 19.60 4.86 -19.55
CA LEU A 381 18.56 4.65 -18.53
C LEU A 381 18.82 3.39 -17.71
N LEU A 382 19.26 2.30 -18.34
CA LEU A 382 19.61 1.06 -17.64
C LEU A 382 20.79 1.28 -16.69
N PHE A 383 21.84 1.96 -17.15
CA PHE A 383 23.03 2.26 -16.37
C PHE A 383 22.73 3.19 -15.19
N LEU A 384 22.00 4.29 -15.41
CA LEU A 384 21.67 5.27 -14.38
C LEU A 384 20.68 4.73 -13.34
N SER A 385 19.71 3.91 -13.77
CA SER A 385 18.73 3.31 -12.86
C SER A 385 19.24 2.05 -12.17
N HIS A 386 20.26 1.39 -12.72
CA HIS A 386 20.72 0.05 -12.31
C HIS A 386 19.55 -0.96 -12.27
N ALA A 387 18.64 -0.86 -13.24
CA ALA A 387 17.38 -1.62 -13.31
C ALA A 387 16.49 -1.51 -12.06
N ASN A 388 16.67 -0.50 -11.21
CA ASN A 388 15.85 -0.30 -10.02
C ASN A 388 14.52 0.38 -10.41
N PRO A 389 13.35 -0.24 -10.12
CA PRO A 389 12.04 0.29 -10.50
C PRO A 389 11.79 1.73 -10.04
N GLY A 390 12.09 2.00 -8.78
CA GLY A 390 11.85 3.31 -8.18
C GLY A 390 12.83 4.40 -8.63
N GLN A 391 14.02 4.05 -9.10
CA GLN A 391 14.95 5.00 -9.73
C GLN A 391 14.56 5.24 -11.19
N LEU A 392 14.21 4.17 -11.92
CA LEU A 392 13.78 4.27 -13.32
C LEU A 392 12.57 5.19 -13.46
N GLU A 393 11.55 5.01 -12.62
CA GLU A 393 10.37 5.89 -12.61
C GLU A 393 10.72 7.35 -12.33
N ARG A 394 11.70 7.64 -11.45
CA ARG A 394 12.14 9.02 -11.17
C ARG A 394 12.81 9.67 -12.36
N LEU A 395 13.69 8.92 -13.03
CA LEU A 395 14.40 9.41 -14.20
C LEU A 395 13.40 9.68 -15.32
N CYS A 396 12.53 8.70 -15.60
CA CYS A 396 11.52 8.80 -16.66
C CYS A 396 10.48 9.89 -16.40
N ALA A 397 10.13 10.19 -15.14
CA ALA A 397 9.18 11.26 -14.80
C ALA A 397 9.71 12.68 -15.09
N SER A 398 11.02 12.83 -15.35
CA SER A 398 11.66 14.12 -15.63
C SER A 398 12.12 14.31 -17.08
N LEU A 399 11.82 13.34 -17.96
CA LEU A 399 12.31 13.27 -19.34
C LEU A 399 11.27 13.64 -20.39
#